data_AF-A0A972U4Z2-F1
#
_entry.id   AF-A0A972U4Z2-F1
#
_cell.length_a   1.000
_cell.length_b   1.000
_cell.length_c   1.000
_cell.angle_alpha   90.00
_cell.angle_beta   90.00
_cell.angle_gamma   90.00
#
_symmetry.space_group_name_H-M   'P 1'
#
loop_
_entity.id
_entity.type
_entity.pdbx_description
1 polymer ?
#
loop_
_entity_poly.entity_id
_entity_poly.type
_entity_poly.pdbx_seq_one_letter_code
_entity_poly.pdbx_strand_id
1 'polypeptide(L)'
;MRVIVKAMIYCDEPQHVYKSLRKEFDTDIALVPGMHLEDAAWPDDEVEIVGASVCPDEPYLMLALADQPEHFPNKEACAKREEQLQACGWS
;
A
#
# COMPACT_ATOMS: atom_id res chain seq x y z
N MET A 1 -10.67 13.65 -7.28
CA MET A 1 -11.14 12.92 -6.07
C MET A 1 -9.93 12.57 -5.24
N ARG A 2 -10.02 12.65 -3.91
CA ARG A 2 -8.93 12.21 -3.04
C ARG A 2 -9.07 10.73 -2.73
N VAL A 3 -7.96 9.98 -2.81
CA VAL A 3 -7.89 8.57 -2.47
C VAL A 3 -6.79 8.39 -1.43
N ILE A 4 -7.05 7.59 -0.40
CA ILE A 4 -6.05 7.16 0.56
C ILE A 4 -5.70 5.71 0.25
N VAL A 5 -4.47 5.47 -0.19
CA VAL A 5 -3.96 4.12 -0.41
C VAL A 5 -3.21 3.67 0.82
N LYS A 6 -3.48 2.45 1.28
CA LYS A 6 -2.79 1.78 2.38
C LYS A 6 -1.92 0.65 1.85
N ALA A 7 -0.62 0.71 2.13
CA ALA A 7 0.31 -0.38 1.91
C ALA A 7 0.42 -1.21 3.19
N MET A 8 0.18 -2.51 3.10
CA MET A 8 0.36 -3.46 4.21
C MET A 8 1.69 -4.18 4.07
N ILE A 9 2.57 -4.00 5.04
CA ILE A 9 3.84 -4.71 5.14
C ILE A 9 3.58 -5.98 5.94
N TYR A 10 3.79 -7.13 5.31
CA TYR A 10 3.70 -8.45 5.95
C TYR A 10 5.08 -8.90 6.42
N CYS A 11 5.17 -9.54 7.60
CA CYS A 11 6.41 -10.16 8.07
C CYS A 11 6.16 -11.53 8.68
N ASP A 12 7.20 -12.36 8.67
CA ASP A 12 7.31 -13.66 9.35
C ASP A 12 6.36 -14.74 8.80
N GLU A 13 5.06 -14.44 8.64
CA GLU A 13 4.05 -15.31 8.02
C GLU A 13 3.14 -14.49 7.09
N PRO A 14 2.66 -15.08 5.97
CA PRO A 14 1.86 -14.39 4.94
C PRO A 14 0.51 -13.81 5.41
N GLN A 15 0.21 -13.86 6.71
CA GLN A 15 -1.04 -13.38 7.31
C GLN A 15 -0.84 -12.39 8.47
N HIS A 16 0.41 -12.08 8.84
CA HIS A 16 0.68 -11.10 9.90
C HIS A 16 1.09 -9.75 9.32
N VAL A 17 0.19 -8.77 9.41
CA VAL A 17 0.51 -7.38 9.07
C VAL A 17 1.41 -6.82 10.16
N TYR A 18 2.67 -6.57 9.82
CA TYR A 18 3.63 -5.91 10.69
C TYR A 18 3.33 -4.43 10.83
N LYS A 19 3.00 -3.78 9.72
CA LYS A 19 2.66 -2.36 9.69
C LYS A 19 1.81 -2.01 8.48
N SER A 20 0.99 -0.98 8.62
CA SER A 20 0.31 -0.35 7.49
C SER A 20 0.73 1.10 7.38
N LEU A 21 1.20 1.51 6.21
CA LEU A 21 1.45 2.91 5.87
C LEU A 21 0.40 3.40 4.89
N ARG A 22 0.13 4.70 4.87
CA ARG A 22 -0.80 5.30 3.93
C ARG A 22 -0.16 6.44 3.13
N LYS A 23 -0.74 6.70 1.96
CA LYS A 23 -0.41 7.85 1.12
C LYS A 23 -1.67 8.39 0.45
N GLU A 24 -1.77 9.71 0.39
CA GLU A 24 -2.88 10.41 -0.26
C GLU A 24 -2.53 10.64 -1.73
N PHE A 25 -3.47 10.35 -2.62
CA PHE A 25 -3.38 10.59 -4.04
C PHE A 25 -4.59 11.43 -4.46
N ASP A 26 -4.33 12.49 -5.21
CA ASP A 26 -5.38 13.21 -5.92
C ASP A 26 -5.43 12.65 -7.34
N THR A 27 -6.59 12.12 -7.72
CA THR A 27 -6.79 11.50 -9.04
C THR A 27 -8.16 11.86 -9.60
N ASP A 28 -8.22 12.00 -10.92
CA ASP A 28 -9.46 12.20 -11.66
C ASP A 28 -10.11 10.85 -12.07
N ILE A 29 -9.41 9.74 -11.83
CA ILE A 29 -9.82 8.38 -12.18
C ILE A 29 -10.33 7.67 -10.93
N ALA A 30 -11.45 6.96 -11.05
CA ALA A 30 -11.90 6.06 -10.01
C ALA A 30 -11.00 4.82 -9.97
N LEU A 31 -10.27 4.66 -8.88
CA LEU A 31 -9.43 3.49 -8.64
C LEU A 31 -10.29 2.32 -8.15
N VAL A 32 -10.06 1.12 -8.69
CA VAL A 32 -10.80 -0.10 -8.35
C VAL A 32 -9.84 -1.26 -8.07
N PRO A 33 -10.28 -2.30 -7.32
CA PRO A 33 -9.49 -3.51 -7.17
C PRO A 33 -9.15 -4.15 -8.52
N GLY A 34 -7.92 -4.66 -8.67
CA GLY A 34 -7.37 -5.15 -9.94
C GLY A 34 -6.60 -4.12 -10.76
N MET A 35 -6.61 -2.85 -10.37
CA MET A 35 -5.72 -1.84 -10.95
C MET A 35 -4.34 -1.88 -10.31
N HIS A 36 -3.32 -1.53 -11.08
CA HIS A 36 -1.96 -1.36 -10.57
C HIS A 36 -1.69 0.10 -10.19
N LEU A 37 -0.94 0.31 -9.11
CA LEU A 37 -0.49 1.63 -8.69
C LEU A 37 0.96 1.84 -9.14
N GLU A 38 1.19 2.87 -9.95
CA GLU A 38 2.53 3.35 -10.27
C GLU A 38 3.00 4.33 -9.18
N ASP A 39 3.99 3.94 -8.39
CA ASP A 39 4.64 4.80 -7.39
C ASP A 39 6.13 4.48 -7.33
N ALA A 40 6.98 5.49 -7.09
CA ALA A 40 8.43 5.31 -7.04
C ALA A 40 8.90 4.33 -5.94
N ALA A 41 8.04 4.02 -4.96
CA ALA A 41 8.27 2.98 -3.98
C ALA A 41 8.28 1.55 -4.54
N TRP A 42 7.73 1.33 -5.74
CA TRP A 42 7.74 0.05 -6.47
C TRP A 42 8.16 0.29 -7.93
N PRO A 43 9.46 0.51 -8.18
CA PRO A 43 9.96 0.85 -9.52
C PRO A 43 9.96 -0.33 -10.49
N ASP A 44 10.02 -1.56 -9.97
CA ASP A 44 10.18 -2.79 -10.75
C ASP A 44 8.98 -3.76 -10.63
N ASP A 45 8.00 -3.46 -9.76
CA ASP A 45 6.85 -4.32 -9.46
C ASP A 45 5.53 -3.58 -9.69
N GLU A 46 4.64 -4.15 -10.50
CA GLU A 46 3.25 -3.69 -10.58
C GLU A 46 2.51 -4.14 -9.31
N VAL A 47 2.21 -3.22 -8.41
CA VAL A 47 1.46 -3.53 -7.18
C VAL A 47 -0.01 -3.39 -7.42
N GLU A 48 -0.72 -4.51 -7.26
CA GLU A 48 -2.16 -4.57 -7.44
C GLU A 48 -2.90 -4.00 -6.21
N ILE A 49 -3.93 -3.22 -6.50
CA ILE A 49 -4.96 -2.85 -5.53
C ILE A 49 -5.83 -4.09 -5.28
N VAL A 50 -5.74 -4.67 -4.09
CA VAL A 50 -6.47 -5.90 -3.72
C VAL A 50 -7.82 -5.63 -3.08
N GLY A 51 -8.08 -4.40 -2.65
CA GLY A 51 -9.32 -4.06 -1.95
C GLY A 51 -9.62 -2.57 -2.00
N ALA A 52 -10.92 -2.26 -1.96
CA ALA A 52 -11.44 -0.90 -1.95
C ALA A 52 -12.58 -0.79 -0.95
N SER A 53 -12.57 0.27 -0.13
CA SER A 53 -13.66 0.63 0.76
C SER A 53 -13.91 2.13 0.73
N VAL A 54 -15.17 2.52 0.88
CA VAL A 54 -15.56 3.93 0.99
C VAL A 54 -15.54 4.31 2.46
N CYS A 55 -14.89 5.42 2.80
CA CYS A 55 -14.98 5.95 4.15
C CYS A 55 -16.35 6.64 4.29
N PRO A 56 -17.22 6.22 5.23
CA PRO A 56 -18.56 6.78 5.37
C PRO A 56 -18.55 8.25 5.83
N ASP A 57 -17.49 8.66 6.53
CA ASP A 57 -17.37 9.97 7.18
C ASP A 57 -16.55 10.98 6.35
N GLU A 58 -15.87 10.53 5.29
CA GLU A 58 -14.97 11.37 4.50
C GLU A 58 -15.10 11.07 2.99
N PRO A 59 -14.97 12.07 2.09
CA PRO A 59 -15.20 11.90 0.66
C PRO A 59 -14.00 11.25 -0.07
N TYR A 60 -13.37 10.25 0.53
CA TYR A 60 -12.24 9.54 -0.07
C TYR A 60 -12.45 8.02 -0.08
N LEU A 61 -11.81 7.39 -1.07
CA LEU A 61 -11.72 5.95 -1.20
C LEU A 61 -10.48 5.45 -0.47
N MET A 62 -10.63 4.37 0.29
CA MET A 62 -9.53 3.66 0.91
C MET A 62 -9.19 2.42 0.08
N LEU A 63 -7.94 2.34 -0.37
CA LEU A 63 -7.45 1.20 -1.13
C LEU A 63 -6.41 0.44 -0.33
N ALA A 64 -6.39 -0.88 -0.48
CA ALA A 64 -5.37 -1.74 0.11
C ALA A 64 -4.47 -2.29 -1.00
N LEU A 65 -3.16 -2.12 -0.83
CA LEU A 65 -2.14 -2.82 -1.60
C LEU A 65 -1.66 -4.01 -0.76
N ALA A 66 -1.53 -5.17 -1.39
CA ALA A 66 -0.80 -6.28 -0.80
C ALA A 66 0.60 -6.30 -1.40
N ASP A 67 1.61 -6.08 -0.56
CA ASP A 67 2.96 -6.49 -0.95
C ASP A 67 2.98 -8.02 -1.09
N GLN A 68 3.71 -8.55 -2.08
CA GLN A 68 3.80 -10.00 -2.26
C GLN A 68 4.50 -10.61 -1.03
N PRO A 69 3.84 -11.55 -0.30
CA PRO A 69 4.36 -12.10 0.96
C PRO A 69 5.72 -12.79 0.83
N GLU A 70 6.10 -13.15 -0.40
CA GLU A 70 7.35 -13.84 -0.74
C GLU A 70 8.59 -12.94 -0.56
N HIS A 71 8.42 -11.64 -0.27
CA HIS A 71 9.52 -10.67 -0.29
C HIS A 71 10.07 -10.27 1.08
N PHE A 72 9.39 -10.55 2.20
CA PHE A 72 9.81 -10.04 3.52
C PHE A 72 9.88 -11.13 4.61
N PRO A 73 10.94 -11.97 4.60
CA PRO A 73 11.02 -13.16 5.46
C PRO A 73 11.34 -12.86 6.93
N ASN A 74 11.63 -11.62 7.31
CA ASN A 74 11.97 -11.26 8.70
C ASN A 74 11.74 -9.77 9.00
N LYS A 75 11.71 -9.45 10.30
CA LYS A 75 11.51 -8.08 10.82
C LYS A 75 12.50 -7.03 10.32
N GLU A 76 13.74 -7.39 10.04
CA GLU A 76 14.76 -6.45 9.54
C GLU A 76 14.45 -6.04 8.09
N ALA A 77 14.06 -7.01 7.24
CA ALA A 77 13.62 -6.74 5.88
C ALA A 77 12.37 -5.84 5.87
N CYS A 78 11.44 -6.06 6.79
CA CYS A 78 10.26 -5.22 6.93
C CYS A 78 10.55 -3.80 7.42
N ALA A 79 11.44 -3.63 8.40
CA ALA A 79 11.86 -2.31 8.84
C ALA A 79 12.54 -1.53 7.70
N LYS A 80 13.38 -2.19 6.91
CA LYS A 80 13.98 -1.60 5.71
C LYS A 80 12.91 -1.23 4.67
N ARG A 81 11.88 -2.06 4.49
CA ARG A 81 10.76 -1.74 3.59
C ARG A 81 9.95 -0.54 4.08
N GLU A 82 9.69 -0.47 5.38
CA GLU A 82 9.05 0.68 6.02
C GLU A 82 9.83 1.96 5.74
N GLU A 83 11.15 1.96 5.97
CA GLU A 83 12.03 3.12 5.72
C GLU A 83 12.02 3.55 4.25
N GLN A 84 12.03 2.59 3.30
CA GLN A 84 11.92 2.88 1.87
C GLN A 84 10.60 3.56 1.52
N LEU A 85 9.48 3.03 2.02
CA LEU A 85 8.16 3.61 1.80
C LEU A 85 8.08 5.02 2.39
N GLN A 86 8.59 5.22 3.61
CA GLN A 86 8.65 6.53 4.24
C GLN A 86 9.48 7.53 3.44
N ALA A 87 10.62 7.11 2.88
CA ALA A 87 11.44 7.95 2.00
C ALA A 87 10.69 8.38 0.72
N CYS A 88 9.71 7.60 0.28
CA CYS A 88 8.81 7.90 -0.85
C CYS A 88 7.53 8.66 -0.44
N GLY A 89 7.47 9.16 0.80
CA GLY A 89 6.36 10.00 1.30
C GLY A 89 5.16 9.22 1.85
N TRP A 90 5.33 7.93 2.17
CA TRP A 90 4.31 7.14 2.88
C TRP A 90 4.38 7.39 4.40
N SER A 91 3.24 7.42 5.09
CA SER A 91 3.13 7.76 6.52
C SER A 91 2.18 6.87 7.30
#